data_AF-A0A4Q2SII7-F1
#
_entry.id   AF-A0A4Q2SII7-F1
#
_cell.length_a   1.000
_cell.length_b   1.000
_cell.length_c   1.000
_cell.angle_alpha   90.00
_cell.angle_beta   90.00
_cell.angle_gamma   90.00
#
_symmetry.space_group_name_H-M   'P 1'
#
loop_
_entity.id
_entity.type
_entity.pdbx_description
1 polymer ?
#
loop_
_entity_poly.entity_id
_entity_poly.type
_entity_poly.pdbx_seq_one_letter_code
_entity_poly.pdbx_strand_id
1 'polypeptide(L)'
;MKGDTGVIERLNEALFLELGAVNQYWLHYRLLEDWGYTKLAKKERAESIEEMHHADKLVARIIFLEGHPNLQSVAPLRIGQTVREVLEADLAGEYDARTSYKKSRDICHQAGDYVTMALFEELLADEEGHIDFLETQLDLLSKLGEERYGLLNSNSADSAE
;
A
#
# COMPACT_ATOMS: atom_id res chain seq x y z
N MET A 1 -9.99 12.36 -23.25
CA MET A 1 -10.70 13.55 -22.73
C MET A 1 -9.65 14.40 -22.04
N LYS A 2 -9.43 15.66 -22.44
CA LYS A 2 -8.37 16.48 -21.81
C LYS A 2 -8.71 16.77 -20.33
N GLY A 3 -7.90 16.23 -19.41
CA GLY A 3 -8.04 16.43 -17.97
C GLY A 3 -7.37 17.71 -17.46
N ASP A 4 -7.67 18.04 -16.20
CA ASP A 4 -6.97 19.11 -15.46
C ASP A 4 -5.53 18.67 -15.13
N THR A 5 -4.58 19.59 -15.32
CA THR A 5 -3.15 19.29 -15.10
C THR A 5 -2.84 18.98 -13.64
N GLY A 6 -3.47 19.69 -12.69
CA GLY A 6 -3.29 19.44 -11.27
C GLY A 6 -3.82 18.06 -10.86
N VAL A 7 -4.95 17.64 -11.43
CA VAL A 7 -5.49 16.29 -11.20
C VAL A 7 -4.55 15.20 -11.74
N ILE A 8 -3.99 15.38 -12.94
CA ILE A 8 -3.02 14.43 -13.53
C ILE A 8 -1.73 14.36 -12.71
N GLU A 9 -1.26 15.48 -12.15
CA GLU A 9 -0.11 15.51 -11.24
C GLU A 9 -0.40 14.71 -9.97
N ARG A 10 -1.59 14.87 -9.37
CA ARG A 10 -1.99 14.11 -8.18
C ARG A 10 -2.13 12.61 -8.44
N LEU A 11 -2.65 12.23 -9.61
CA LEU A 11 -2.72 10.83 -10.02
C LEU A 11 -1.32 10.21 -10.20
N ASN A 12 -0.37 10.95 -10.77
CA ASN A 12 1.02 10.47 -10.88
C ASN A 12 1.72 10.40 -9.52
N GLU A 13 1.42 11.31 -8.60
CA GLU A 13 1.95 11.24 -7.23
C GLU A 13 1.39 10.02 -6.48
N ALA A 14 0.11 9.69 -6.66
CA ALA A 14 -0.46 8.47 -6.14
C ALA A 14 0.21 7.24 -6.76
N LEU A 15 0.36 7.20 -8.09
CA LEU A 15 1.03 6.09 -8.79
C LEU A 15 2.47 5.88 -8.29
N PHE A 16 3.19 6.95 -7.99
CA PHE A 16 4.53 6.90 -7.41
C PHE A 16 4.56 6.24 -6.02
N LEU A 17 3.54 6.50 -5.19
CA LEU A 17 3.38 5.89 -3.87
C LEU A 17 2.97 4.42 -4.00
N GLU A 18 1.97 4.11 -4.84
CA GLU A 18 1.52 2.74 -5.10
C GLU A 18 2.67 1.83 -5.57
N LEU A 19 3.48 2.30 -6.52
CA LEU A 19 4.64 1.51 -6.97
C LEU A 19 5.70 1.34 -5.88
N GLY A 20 5.78 2.27 -4.93
CA GLY A 20 6.59 2.11 -3.72
C GLY A 20 6.02 1.00 -2.84
N ALA A 21 4.72 1.06 -2.53
CA ALA A 21 3.99 0.09 -1.72
C ALA A 21 4.04 -1.32 -2.32
N VAL A 22 3.79 -1.48 -3.62
CA VAL A 22 3.94 -2.76 -4.36
C VAL A 22 5.31 -3.38 -4.06
N ASN A 23 6.39 -2.62 -4.22
CA ASN A 23 7.74 -3.13 -4.02
C ASN A 23 8.08 -3.40 -2.56
N GLN A 24 7.63 -2.55 -1.64
CA GLN A 24 7.85 -2.69 -0.21
C GLN A 24 7.16 -3.95 0.32
N TYR A 25 5.85 -4.08 0.09
CA TYR A 25 5.07 -5.26 0.48
C TYR A 25 5.61 -6.54 -0.16
N TRP A 26 6.02 -6.51 -1.44
CA TRP A 26 6.56 -7.71 -2.09
C TRP A 26 7.91 -8.15 -1.49
N LEU A 27 8.75 -7.19 -1.10
CA LEU A 27 10.01 -7.50 -0.45
C LEU A 27 9.80 -7.99 0.99
N HIS A 28 8.91 -7.35 1.75
CA HIS A 28 8.51 -7.83 3.09
C HIS A 28 7.90 -9.23 3.04
N TYR A 29 7.05 -9.52 2.06
CA TYR A 29 6.58 -10.88 1.79
C TYR A 29 7.74 -11.88 1.71
N ARG A 30 8.75 -11.62 0.88
CA ARG A 30 9.87 -12.55 0.68
C ARG A 30 10.76 -12.68 1.91
N LEU A 31 10.99 -11.59 2.64
CA LEU A 31 11.74 -11.61 3.89
C LEU A 31 10.99 -12.44 4.95
N LEU A 32 9.70 -12.19 5.14
CA LEU A 32 8.88 -12.91 6.12
C LEU A 32 8.73 -14.40 5.77
N GLU A 33 8.63 -14.73 4.48
CA GLU A 33 8.61 -16.12 4.02
C GLU A 33 9.92 -16.83 4.37
N ASP A 34 11.07 -16.21 4.09
CA ASP A 34 12.40 -16.74 4.43
C ASP A 34 12.60 -16.88 5.96
N TRP A 35 12.11 -15.91 6.74
CA TRP A 35 12.17 -15.96 8.21
C TRP A 35 11.18 -16.97 8.82
N GLY A 36 10.32 -17.60 8.02
CA GLY A 36 9.38 -18.64 8.46
C GLY A 36 8.00 -18.13 8.91
N TYR A 37 7.73 -16.83 8.84
CA TYR A 37 6.43 -16.22 9.18
C TYR A 37 5.42 -16.34 8.04
N THR A 38 5.26 -17.56 7.51
CA THR A 38 4.57 -17.83 6.25
C THR A 38 3.11 -17.39 6.17
N LYS A 39 2.41 -17.23 7.30
CA LYS A 39 1.02 -16.73 7.29
C LYS A 39 0.98 -15.23 7.10
N LEU A 40 1.85 -14.49 7.79
CA LEU A 40 2.01 -13.05 7.60
C LEU A 40 2.53 -12.76 6.19
N ALA A 41 3.52 -13.52 5.73
CA ALA A 41 4.04 -13.45 4.37
C ALA A 41 2.92 -13.58 3.30
N LYS A 42 1.93 -14.46 3.49
CA LYS A 42 0.78 -14.59 2.59
C LYS A 42 -0.12 -13.34 2.56
N LYS A 43 -0.28 -12.67 3.70
CA LYS A 43 -1.05 -11.42 3.81
C LYS A 43 -0.30 -10.28 3.09
N GLU A 44 0.98 -10.10 3.36
CA GLU A 44 1.85 -9.13 2.67
C GLU A 44 1.86 -9.29 1.15
N ARG A 45 1.90 -10.55 0.68
CA ARG A 45 1.79 -10.85 -0.75
C ARG A 45 0.44 -10.41 -1.32
N ALA A 46 -0.64 -10.54 -0.54
CA ALA A 46 -1.97 -10.13 -0.96
C ALA A 46 -2.05 -8.60 -1.05
N GLU A 47 -1.57 -7.87 -0.04
CA GLU A 47 -1.54 -6.39 -0.07
C GLU A 47 -0.73 -5.89 -1.27
N SER A 48 0.45 -6.46 -1.53
CA SER A 48 1.25 -6.07 -2.70
C SER A 48 0.48 -6.24 -4.03
N ILE A 49 -0.36 -7.27 -4.14
CA ILE A 49 -1.18 -7.49 -5.35
C ILE A 49 -2.36 -6.52 -5.39
N GLU A 50 -2.93 -6.17 -4.25
CA GLU A 50 -3.94 -5.11 -4.13
C GLU A 50 -3.40 -3.77 -4.65
N GLU A 51 -2.19 -3.38 -4.24
CA GLU A 51 -1.54 -2.16 -4.76
C GLU A 51 -1.22 -2.24 -6.26
N MET A 52 -0.97 -3.44 -6.81
CA MET A 52 -0.85 -3.59 -8.28
C MET A 52 -2.16 -3.24 -8.99
N HIS A 53 -3.31 -3.53 -8.39
CA HIS A 53 -4.61 -3.15 -8.92
C HIS A 53 -4.86 -1.64 -8.76
N HIS A 54 -4.44 -1.02 -7.66
CA HIS A 54 -4.51 0.42 -7.48
C HIS A 54 -3.68 1.17 -8.52
N ALA A 55 -2.43 0.74 -8.71
CA ALA A 55 -1.54 1.27 -9.74
C ALA A 55 -2.16 1.18 -11.14
N ASP A 56 -2.80 0.05 -11.49
CA ASP A 56 -3.48 -0.13 -12.78
C ASP A 56 -4.66 0.84 -12.96
N LYS A 57 -5.52 0.99 -11.94
CA LYS A 57 -6.63 1.96 -11.95
C LYS A 57 -6.13 3.39 -12.18
N LEU A 58 -5.03 3.78 -11.53
CA LEU A 58 -4.41 5.11 -11.68
C LEU A 58 -3.84 5.30 -13.08
N VAL A 59 -3.09 4.33 -13.61
CA VAL A 59 -2.53 4.39 -14.98
C VAL A 59 -3.65 4.55 -16.01
N ALA A 60 -4.70 3.73 -15.90
CA ALA A 60 -5.84 3.81 -16.79
C ALA A 60 -6.51 5.19 -16.73
N ARG A 61 -6.67 5.76 -15.53
CA ARG A 61 -7.26 7.09 -15.35
C ARG A 61 -6.39 8.20 -15.93
N ILE A 62 -5.08 8.15 -15.72
CA ILE A 62 -4.13 9.13 -16.29
C ILE A 62 -4.20 9.13 -17.82
N ILE A 63 -4.17 7.96 -18.45
CA ILE A 63 -4.23 7.82 -19.91
C ILE A 63 -5.57 8.36 -20.45
N PHE A 64 -6.69 8.03 -19.79
CA PHE A 64 -8.01 8.52 -20.19
C PHE A 64 -8.11 10.06 -20.18
N LEU A 65 -7.45 10.69 -19.21
CA LEU A 65 -7.33 12.14 -19.06
C LEU A 65 -6.30 12.78 -20.02
N GLU A 66 -5.76 12.00 -20.97
CA GLU A 66 -4.72 12.41 -21.92
C GLU A 66 -3.40 12.84 -21.25
N GLY A 67 -3.16 12.35 -20.03
CA GLY A 67 -1.88 12.47 -19.32
C GLY A 67 -0.88 11.39 -19.72
N HIS A 68 0.35 11.51 -19.21
CA HIS A 68 1.39 10.51 -19.39
C HIS A 68 1.74 9.88 -18.01
N PRO A 69 1.44 8.60 -17.79
CA PRO A 69 1.73 7.95 -16.51
C PRO A 69 3.24 7.73 -16.36
N ASN A 70 3.77 8.05 -15.18
CA ASN A 70 5.19 7.89 -14.87
C ASN A 70 5.42 6.71 -13.91
N LEU A 71 5.96 5.61 -14.46
CA LEU A 71 6.38 4.44 -13.68
C LEU A 71 7.92 4.33 -13.56
N GLN A 72 8.66 5.37 -13.97
CA GLN A 72 10.13 5.34 -14.02
C GLN A 72 10.77 5.46 -12.63
N SER A 73 10.03 6.00 -11.66
CA SER A 73 10.48 6.25 -10.29
C SER A 73 9.43 5.78 -9.31
N VAL A 74 9.88 5.30 -8.15
CA VAL A 74 9.03 4.83 -7.05
C VAL A 74 9.39 5.55 -5.75
N ALA A 75 8.46 5.58 -4.80
CA ALA A 75 8.71 6.14 -3.48
C ALA A 75 9.90 5.47 -2.77
N PRO A 76 10.66 6.20 -1.93
CA PRO A 76 11.71 5.60 -1.11
C PRO A 76 11.12 4.48 -0.25
N LEU A 77 11.72 3.29 -0.35
CA LEU A 77 11.27 2.11 0.37
C LEU A 77 11.76 2.14 1.82
N ARG A 78 10.93 1.63 2.74
CA ARG A 78 11.24 1.41 4.15
C ARG A 78 11.26 -0.10 4.38
N ILE A 79 12.45 -0.69 4.42
CA ILE A 79 12.58 -2.16 4.50
C ILE A 79 12.95 -2.56 5.93
N GLY A 80 12.01 -3.20 6.62
CA GLY A 80 12.21 -3.71 7.97
C GLY A 80 13.14 -4.93 8.03
N GLN A 81 13.88 -5.07 9.13
CA GLN A 81 14.76 -6.21 9.41
C GLN A 81 14.23 -7.10 10.54
N THR A 82 13.12 -6.69 11.16
CA THR A 82 12.36 -7.47 12.14
C THR A 82 10.86 -7.42 11.78
N VAL A 83 10.06 -8.34 12.32
CA VAL A 83 8.60 -8.34 12.12
C VAL A 83 7.97 -7.02 12.56
N ARG A 84 8.45 -6.43 13.66
CA ARG A 84 8.00 -5.11 14.12
C ARG A 84 8.31 -4.03 13.10
N GLU A 85 9.55 -3.97 12.65
CA GLU A 85 10.00 -2.95 11.69
C GLU A 85 9.28 -3.07 10.35
N VAL A 86 8.94 -4.28 9.90
CA VAL A 86 8.11 -4.52 8.71
C VAL A 86 6.74 -3.84 8.89
N LEU A 87 6.01 -4.21 9.94
CA LEU A 87 4.68 -3.65 10.21
C LEU A 87 4.70 -2.13 10.41
N GLU A 88 5.72 -1.58 11.09
CA GLU A 88 5.88 -0.14 11.29
C GLU A 88 6.24 0.60 9.99
N ALA A 89 7.04 -0.02 9.12
CA ALA A 89 7.41 0.53 7.83
C ALA A 89 6.24 0.59 6.85
N ASP A 90 5.42 -0.46 6.82
CA ASP A 90 4.20 -0.51 5.99
C ASP A 90 3.18 0.48 6.52
N LEU A 91 2.97 0.56 7.83
CA LEU A 91 2.06 1.53 8.43
C LEU A 91 2.47 2.98 8.12
N ALA A 92 3.77 3.27 8.13
CA ALA A 92 4.27 4.59 7.72
C ALA A 92 3.99 4.89 6.24
N GLY A 93 4.02 3.87 5.37
CA GLY A 93 3.60 3.96 3.98
C GLY A 93 2.13 4.36 3.85
N GLU A 94 1.22 3.66 4.55
CA GLU A 94 -0.22 3.90 4.43
C GLU A 94 -0.61 5.27 4.96
N TYR A 95 0.04 5.75 6.02
CA TYR A 95 -0.18 7.12 6.50
C TYR A 95 0.27 8.20 5.49
N ASP A 96 1.36 7.96 4.76
CA ASP A 96 1.80 8.85 3.68
C ASP A 96 0.81 8.82 2.51
N ALA A 97 0.38 7.63 2.09
CA ALA A 97 -0.60 7.41 1.03
C ALA A 97 -1.94 8.09 1.36
N ARG A 98 -2.52 7.78 2.52
CA ARG A 98 -3.76 8.40 3.01
C ARG A 98 -3.69 9.92 3.06
N THR A 99 -2.58 10.49 3.54
CA THR A 99 -2.38 11.94 3.58
C THR A 99 -2.38 12.53 2.16
N SER A 100 -1.68 11.86 1.24
CA SER A 100 -1.64 12.24 -0.17
C SER A 100 -3.02 12.15 -0.82
N TYR A 101 -3.76 11.07 -0.62
CA TYR A 101 -5.05 10.81 -1.27
C TYR A 101 -6.13 11.76 -0.78
N LYS A 102 -6.16 12.09 0.51
CA LYS A 102 -7.05 13.11 1.05
C LYS A 102 -6.88 14.46 0.36
N LYS A 103 -5.62 14.88 0.17
CA LYS A 103 -5.31 16.12 -0.56
C LYS A 103 -5.71 16.01 -2.03
N SER A 104 -5.42 14.88 -2.68
CA SER A 104 -5.76 14.64 -4.09
C SER A 104 -7.26 14.68 -4.35
N ARG A 105 -8.06 14.08 -3.46
CA ARG A 105 -9.52 14.12 -3.48
C ARG A 105 -10.04 15.56 -3.45
N ASP A 106 -9.55 16.39 -2.54
CA ASP A 106 -9.99 17.78 -2.42
C ASP A 106 -9.62 18.62 -3.66
N ILE A 107 -8.47 18.34 -4.30
CA ILE A 107 -8.06 18.95 -5.57
C ILE A 107 -9.01 18.53 -6.70
N CYS A 108 -9.38 17.25 -6.78
CA CYS A 108 -10.35 16.77 -7.77
C CYS A 108 -11.71 17.44 -7.60
N HIS A 109 -12.17 17.61 -6.35
CA HIS A 109 -13.40 18.33 -6.05
C HIS A 109 -13.35 19.78 -6.52
N GLN A 110 -12.24 20.50 -6.25
CA GLN A 110 -12.05 21.88 -6.70
C GLN A 110 -12.03 22.02 -8.22
N ALA A 111 -11.47 21.03 -8.93
CA ALA A 111 -11.46 20.96 -10.39
C ALA A 111 -12.79 20.50 -11.01
N GLY A 112 -13.75 20.04 -10.19
CA GLY A 112 -15.00 19.46 -10.66
C GLY A 112 -14.86 18.07 -11.31
N ASP A 113 -13.74 17.38 -11.08
CA ASP A 113 -13.51 16.01 -11.58
C ASP A 113 -14.00 14.97 -10.57
N TYR A 114 -15.32 14.75 -10.54
CA TYR A 114 -15.95 13.85 -9.59
C TYR A 114 -15.62 12.37 -9.81
N VAL A 115 -15.26 11.97 -11.03
CA VAL A 115 -14.90 10.56 -11.31
C VAL A 115 -13.51 10.25 -10.76
N THR A 116 -12.54 11.16 -10.94
CA THR A 116 -11.23 11.00 -10.28
C THR A 116 -11.34 11.17 -8.76
N MET A 117 -12.21 12.07 -8.29
CA MET A 117 -12.48 12.21 -6.86
C MET A 117 -12.97 10.90 -6.24
N ALA A 118 -13.94 10.23 -6.87
CA ALA A 118 -14.47 8.95 -6.39
C ALA A 118 -13.38 7.85 -6.37
N LEU A 119 -12.47 7.83 -7.35
CA LEU A 119 -11.31 6.93 -7.32
C LEU A 119 -10.42 7.19 -6.09
N PHE A 120 -10.14 8.45 -5.74
CA PHE A 120 -9.39 8.74 -4.51
C PHE A 120 -10.16 8.43 -3.23
N GLU A 121 -11.50 8.50 -3.23
CA GLU A 121 -12.33 8.07 -2.10
C GLU A 121 -12.31 6.55 -1.90
N GLU A 122 -12.28 5.79 -3.00
CA GLU A 122 -12.08 4.32 -2.97
C GLU A 122 -10.70 3.98 -2.39
N LEU A 123 -9.62 4.55 -2.96
CA LEU A 123 -8.27 4.32 -2.46
C LEU A 123 -8.14 4.70 -0.98
N LEU A 124 -8.70 5.84 -0.55
CA LEU A 124 -8.70 6.23 0.86
C LEU A 124 -9.36 5.20 1.79
N ALA A 125 -10.45 4.56 1.34
CA ALA A 125 -11.14 3.56 2.13
C ALA A 125 -10.30 2.28 2.26
N ASP A 126 -9.61 1.89 1.19
CA ASP A 126 -8.71 0.74 1.17
C ASP A 126 -7.51 0.99 2.12
N GLU A 127 -6.87 2.17 2.04
CA GLU A 127 -5.78 2.56 2.96
C GLU A 127 -6.20 2.59 4.43
N GLU A 128 -7.41 3.08 4.74
CA GLU A 128 -7.91 3.06 6.12
C GLU A 128 -8.13 1.63 6.64
N GLY A 129 -8.46 0.69 5.75
CA GLY A 129 -8.50 -0.74 6.05
C GLY A 129 -7.12 -1.34 6.33
N HIS A 130 -6.10 -0.98 5.54
CA HIS A 130 -4.73 -1.42 5.77
C HIS A 130 -4.17 -0.87 7.08
N ILE A 131 -4.40 0.42 7.37
CA ILE A 131 -4.02 1.06 8.63
C ILE A 131 -4.64 0.32 9.82
N ASP A 132 -5.95 0.05 9.79
CA ASP A 132 -6.63 -0.68 10.88
C ASP A 132 -6.03 -2.08 11.10
N PHE A 133 -5.73 -2.80 10.01
CA PHE A 133 -5.09 -4.11 10.07
C PHE A 133 -3.70 -4.03 10.73
N LEU A 134 -2.84 -3.10 10.28
CA LEU A 134 -1.47 -2.95 10.75
C LEU A 134 -1.40 -2.47 12.19
N GLU A 135 -2.24 -1.51 12.59
CA GLU A 135 -2.35 -1.06 13.98
C GLU A 135 -2.81 -2.21 14.89
N THR A 136 -3.78 -3.01 14.43
CA THR A 136 -4.21 -4.22 15.13
C THR A 136 -3.07 -5.23 15.30
N GLN A 137 -2.24 -5.43 14.26
CA GLN A 137 -1.11 -6.36 14.33
C GLN A 137 -0.02 -5.86 15.28
N LEU A 138 0.28 -4.56 15.28
CA LEU A 138 1.27 -3.97 16.19
C LEU A 138 0.80 -4.03 17.65
N ASP A 139 -0.47 -3.78 17.92
CA ASP A 139 -1.06 -3.94 19.25
C ASP A 139 -1.04 -5.42 19.69
N LEU A 140 -1.39 -6.35 18.81
CA LEU A 140 -1.34 -7.78 19.09
C LEU A 140 0.09 -8.25 19.37
N LEU A 141 1.07 -7.81 18.58
CA LEU A 141 2.50 -8.06 18.78
C LEU A 141 2.95 -7.58 20.17
N SER A 142 2.54 -6.38 20.58
CA SER A 142 2.83 -5.82 21.91
C SER A 142 2.25 -6.68 23.03
N LYS A 143 1.01 -7.17 22.88
CA LYS A 143 0.31 -8.00 23.88
C LYS A 143 0.89 -9.41 24.00
N LEU A 144 1.30 -10.02 22.89
CA LEU A 144 1.79 -11.39 22.86
C LEU A 144 3.30 -11.50 23.13
N GLY A 145 4.07 -10.47 22.76
CA GLY A 145 5.52 -10.55 22.59
C GLY A 145 5.90 -11.18 21.25
N GLU A 146 7.12 -10.89 20.78
CA GLU A 146 7.58 -11.26 19.44
C GLU A 146 7.56 -12.78 19.19
N GLU A 147 8.01 -13.58 20.15
CA GLU A 147 8.06 -15.04 20.00
C GLU A 147 6.68 -15.66 19.76
N ARG A 148 5.67 -15.23 20.52
CA ARG A 148 4.30 -15.79 20.41
C ARG A 148 3.57 -15.28 19.18
N TYR A 149 3.78 -14.02 18.82
CA TYR A 149 3.26 -13.48 17.56
C TYR A 149 3.89 -14.18 16.36
N GLY A 150 5.20 -14.45 16.42
CA GLY A 150 5.92 -15.23 15.43
C GLY A 150 5.37 -16.65 15.28
N LEU A 151 5.16 -17.36 16.40
CA LEU A 151 4.53 -18.68 16.42
C LEU A 151 3.12 -18.66 15.79
N LEU A 152 2.30 -17.65 16.13
CA LEU A 152 0.95 -17.49 15.58
C LEU A 152 0.99 -17.38 14.04
N ASN A 153 1.95 -16.61 13.53
CA ASN A 153 2.10 -16.28 12.11
C ASN A 153 3.00 -17.26 11.32
N SER A 154 3.48 -18.32 11.96
CA SER A 154 4.25 -19.39 11.33
C SER A 154 3.36 -20.60 11.04
N ASN A 155 3.67 -21.31 9.97
CA ASN A 155 3.12 -22.64 9.72
C ASN A 155 3.99 -23.72 10.39
N SER A 156 3.41 -24.88 10.66
CA SER A 156 4.18 -26.05 11.09
C SER A 156 5.00 -26.58 9.92
N ALA A 157 6.11 -27.26 10.22
CA ALA A 157 7.06 -27.73 9.21
C ALA A 157 6.43 -28.66 8.14
N ASP A 158 5.39 -29.41 8.49
CA ASP A 158 4.64 -30.32 7.60
C ASP A 158 3.68 -29.60 6.64
N SER A 159 3.53 -28.28 6.77
CA SER A 159 2.69 -27.43 5.90
C SER A 159 3.48 -26.38 5.13
N ALA A 160 4.82 -26.46 5.17
CA ALA A 160 5.74 -25.53 4.53
C ALA A 160 6.18 -25.94 3.10
N GLU A 161 5.71 -27.10 2.60
CA GLU A 161 5.91 -27.60 1.22
C GLU A 161 4.58 -27.79 0.48
#